data_AF-A0A1B0CTC5-F1
#
_entry.id   AF-A0A1B0CTC5-F1
#
_cell.length_a   1.000
_cell.length_b   1.000
_cell.length_c   1.000
_cell.angle_alpha   90.00
_cell.angle_beta   90.00
_cell.angle_gamma   90.00
#
_symmetry.space_group_name_H-M   'P 1'
#
loop_
_entity.id
_entity.type
_entity.pdbx_description
1 polymer ?
#
loop_
_entity_poly.entity_id
_entity_poly.type
_entity_poly.pdbx_seq_one_letter_code
_entity_poly.pdbx_strand_id
1 'polypeptide(L)'
;MIPFFPKLTPPITHNIWFDVDVPRDEEAEISNLEEIQNEQNYLLTQAASDLPPLGKAPHDHAECPDSDDDANEDSEDEDSHDEEDEDDIDVIDSTQTTVEPDGAIEYPTNYPRGCTKQEY
;
A
#
# COMPACT_ATOMS: atom_id res chain seq x y z
N MET A 1 49.68 33.42 36.23
CA MET A 1 48.38 33.34 35.55
C MET A 1 48.53 32.32 34.43
N ILE A 2 47.78 31.22 34.44
CA ILE A 2 47.88 30.19 33.41
C ILE A 2 46.97 30.62 32.24
N PRO A 3 47.48 30.74 31.00
CA PRO A 3 46.64 31.04 29.86
C PRO A 3 45.68 29.88 29.62
N PHE A 4 44.38 30.18 29.58
CA PHE A 4 43.37 29.20 29.21
C PHE A 4 43.41 29.04 27.69
N PHE A 5 43.87 27.89 27.23
CA PHE A 5 43.81 27.53 25.82
C PHE A 5 42.49 26.78 25.54
N PRO A 6 41.83 27.05 24.41
CA PRO A 6 40.64 26.31 24.02
C PRO A 6 40.98 24.84 23.72
N LYS A 7 40.00 23.95 23.88
CA LYS A 7 40.14 22.54 23.51
C LYS A 7 40.10 22.40 21.99
N LEU A 8 41.13 21.79 21.41
CA LEU A 8 41.27 21.52 19.97
C LEU A 8 40.84 20.09 19.60
N THR A 9 39.84 19.56 20.30
CA THR A 9 39.29 18.24 20.01
C THR A 9 38.33 18.32 18.82
N PRO A 10 38.26 17.30 17.96
CA PRO A 10 37.26 17.22 16.90
C PRO A 10 35.83 17.37 17.46
N PRO A 11 34.90 17.92 16.67
CA PRO A 11 33.51 18.00 17.07
C PRO A 11 32.92 16.61 17.26
N ILE A 12 32.04 16.50 18.26
CA ILE A 12 31.38 15.23 18.61
C ILE A 12 30.41 14.80 17.52
N THR A 13 29.87 15.71 16.71
CA THR A 13 29.00 15.39 15.57
C THR A 13 29.64 15.86 14.28
N HIS A 14 29.46 15.08 13.21
CA HIS A 14 29.97 15.43 11.89
C HIS A 14 29.02 14.92 10.81
N ASN A 15 28.74 15.73 9.80
CA ASN A 15 27.81 15.44 8.70
C ASN A 15 28.20 14.24 7.81
N ILE A 16 29.32 13.56 8.10
CA ILE A 16 29.71 12.33 7.39
C ILE A 16 29.04 11.11 8.03
N TRP A 17 28.69 11.19 9.32
CA TRP A 17 28.11 10.07 10.08
C TRP A 17 26.92 10.48 10.95
N PHE A 18 26.67 11.79 11.08
CA PHE A 18 25.51 12.37 11.73
C PHE A 18 24.89 13.38 10.76
N ASP A 19 24.05 12.88 9.88
CA ASP A 19 23.22 13.72 9.03
C ASP A 19 21.87 13.90 9.73
N VAL A 20 21.43 15.15 9.84
CA VAL A 20 20.11 15.46 10.39
C VAL A 20 19.20 15.60 9.19
N ASP A 21 18.11 14.84 9.18
CA ASP A 21 17.14 14.92 8.09
C ASP A 21 16.73 16.36 7.82
N VAL A 22 16.74 16.70 6.53
CA VAL A 22 16.27 18.00 6.07
C VAL A 22 14.77 18.07 6.37
N PRO A 23 14.25 19.18 6.94
CA PRO A 23 12.83 19.33 7.15
C PRO A 23 12.08 19.10 5.83
N ARG A 24 11.23 18.08 5.80
CA ARG A 24 10.35 17.74 4.69
C ARG A 24 8.90 18.02 5.06
N ASP A 25 8.07 18.13 4.03
CA ASP A 25 6.63 18.21 4.19
C ASP A 25 6.09 16.79 4.42
N GLU A 26 5.80 16.49 5.70
CA GLU A 26 5.34 15.18 6.14
C GLU A 26 3.97 14.83 5.54
N GLU A 27 3.07 15.81 5.39
CA GLU A 27 1.72 15.60 4.84
C GLU A 27 1.80 15.17 3.37
N ALA A 28 2.66 15.82 2.59
CA ALA A 28 2.87 15.46 1.19
C ALA A 28 3.47 14.06 1.03
N GLU A 29 4.38 13.66 1.93
CA GLU A 29 4.96 12.32 1.94
C GLU A 29 3.91 11.26 2.28
N ILE A 30 3.10 11.50 3.30
CA ILE A 30 2.01 10.59 3.71
C ILE A 30 0.97 10.46 2.59
N SER A 31 0.50 11.56 2.04
CA SER A 31 -0.47 11.57 0.94
C SER A 31 0.02 10.74 -0.26
N ASN A 32 1.31 10.84 -0.60
CA ASN A 32 1.88 10.08 -1.70
C ASN A 32 1.93 8.56 -1.40
N LEU A 33 2.27 8.19 -0.16
CA LEU A 33 2.28 6.78 0.25
C LEU A 33 0.88 6.17 0.24
N GLU A 34 -0.12 6.92 0.67
CA GLU A 34 -1.53 6.50 0.63
C GLU A 34 -2.02 6.31 -0.81
N GLU A 35 -1.65 7.22 -1.73
CA GLU A 35 -1.99 7.10 -3.15
C GLU A 35 -1.42 5.81 -3.75
N ILE A 36 -0.14 5.52 -3.48
CA ILE A 36 0.53 4.29 -3.94
C ILE A 36 -0.19 3.05 -3.37
N GLN A 37 -0.55 3.08 -2.10
CA GLN A 37 -1.24 1.96 -1.46
C GLN A 37 -2.64 1.74 -2.05
N ASN A 38 -3.37 2.81 -2.32
CA ASN A 38 -4.69 2.73 -2.96
C ASN A 38 -4.60 2.19 -4.39
N GLU A 39 -3.60 2.62 -5.17
CA GLU A 39 -3.33 2.08 -6.52
C GLU A 39 -3.05 0.57 -6.46
N GLN A 40 -2.21 0.13 -5.52
CA GLN A 40 -1.90 -1.30 -5.36
C GLN A 40 -3.15 -2.12 -5.01
N ASN A 41 -3.99 -1.63 -4.10
CA ASN A 41 -5.25 -2.29 -3.76
C ASN A 41 -6.18 -2.38 -4.97
N TYR A 42 -6.31 -1.29 -5.74
CA TYR A 42 -7.11 -1.28 -6.95
C TYR A 42 -6.64 -2.33 -7.96
N LEU A 43 -5.33 -2.42 -8.22
CA LEU A 43 -4.76 -3.43 -9.11
C LEU A 43 -5.02 -4.85 -8.62
N LEU A 44 -4.95 -5.08 -7.31
CA LEU A 44 -5.25 -6.38 -6.70
C LEU A 44 -6.72 -6.76 -6.85
N THR A 45 -7.65 -5.83 -6.58
CA THR A 45 -9.09 -6.07 -6.74
C THR A 45 -9.46 -6.36 -8.18
N GLN A 46 -8.85 -5.66 -9.14
CA GLN A 46 -9.13 -5.84 -10.56
C GLN A 46 -8.37 -7.01 -11.18
N ALA A 47 -7.54 -7.73 -10.41
CA ALA A 47 -6.74 -8.83 -10.91
C ALA A 47 -7.63 -9.92 -11.52
N ALA A 48 -7.42 -10.19 -12.82
CA ALA A 48 -8.17 -11.17 -13.59
C ALA A 48 -9.69 -10.95 -13.66
N SER A 49 -10.17 -9.73 -13.36
CA SER A 49 -11.59 -9.36 -13.49
C SER A 49 -12.13 -9.47 -14.92
N ASP A 50 -11.25 -9.42 -15.91
CA ASP A 50 -11.54 -9.54 -17.34
C ASP A 50 -11.49 -10.99 -17.86
N LEU A 51 -11.06 -11.96 -17.05
CA LEU A 51 -11.01 -13.36 -17.45
C LEU A 51 -12.39 -14.02 -17.29
N PRO A 52 -13.00 -14.54 -18.37
CA PRO A 52 -14.23 -15.31 -18.25
C PRO A 52 -13.97 -16.62 -17.49
N PRO A 53 -14.95 -17.09 -16.69
CA PRO A 53 -14.83 -18.36 -16.00
C PRO A 53 -14.73 -19.53 -16.99
N LEU A 54 -13.97 -20.55 -16.63
CA LEU A 54 -13.82 -21.75 -17.45
C LEU A 54 -15.17 -22.40 -17.73
N GLY A 55 -15.41 -22.78 -19.00
CA GLY A 55 -16.64 -23.44 -19.41
C GLY A 55 -17.82 -22.50 -19.69
N LYS A 56 -17.66 -21.18 -19.56
CA LYS A 56 -18.58 -20.19 -20.14
C LYS A 56 -17.93 -19.62 -21.39
N ALA A 57 -18.62 -19.70 -22.53
CA ALA A 57 -18.18 -18.96 -23.71
C ALA A 57 -18.14 -17.47 -23.34
N PRO A 58 -17.13 -16.70 -23.78
CA PRO A 58 -17.18 -15.25 -23.69
C PRO A 58 -18.52 -14.80 -24.25
N HIS A 59 -19.22 -13.92 -23.56
CA HIS A 59 -20.43 -13.29 -24.08
C HIS A 59 -20.04 -12.28 -25.16
N ASP A 60 -19.35 -12.75 -26.20
CA ASP A 60 -19.33 -12.08 -27.48
C ASP A 60 -20.76 -12.18 -27.99
N HIS A 61 -21.40 -11.02 -28.04
CA HIS A 61 -22.76 -10.79 -28.47
C HIS A 61 -23.01 -11.46 -29.84
N ALA A 62 -23.33 -12.75 -29.85
CA ALA A 62 -24.01 -13.39 -30.95
C ALA A 62 -25.46 -12.92 -30.85
N GLU A 63 -25.72 -11.82 -31.53
CA GLU A 63 -27.04 -11.35 -31.94
C GLU A 63 -27.77 -12.43 -32.75
N CYS A 64 -28.19 -13.49 -32.05
CA CYS A 64 -29.20 -14.43 -32.48
C CYS A 64 -30.49 -14.07 -31.74
N PRO A 65 -31.51 -13.54 -32.44
CA PRO A 65 -32.83 -13.38 -31.84
C PRO A 65 -33.49 -14.76 -31.76
N ASP A 66 -33.13 -15.55 -30.74
CA ASP A 66 -33.91 -16.73 -30.40
C ASP A 66 -35.00 -16.32 -29.42
N SER A 67 -36.18 -16.11 -30.00
CA SER A 67 -37.44 -15.98 -29.30
C SER A 67 -37.78 -17.33 -28.70
N ASP A 68 -37.50 -17.55 -27.42
CA ASP A 68 -38.27 -18.53 -26.65
C ASP A 68 -38.76 -17.93 -25.33
N ASP A 69 -40.08 -17.79 -25.31
CA ASP A 69 -40.95 -17.35 -24.24
C ASP A 69 -41.10 -18.52 -23.28
N ASP A 70 -40.27 -18.58 -22.23
CA ASP A 70 -40.56 -19.45 -21.08
C ASP A 70 -40.62 -18.62 -19.80
N ALA A 71 -41.83 -18.13 -19.56
CA ALA A 71 -42.27 -17.63 -18.27
C ALA A 71 -42.16 -18.74 -17.22
N ASN A 72 -41.10 -18.73 -16.42
CA ASN A 72 -41.06 -19.48 -15.17
C ASN A 72 -40.92 -18.52 -13.98
N GLU A 73 -42.10 -18.11 -13.51
CA GLU A 73 -42.52 -18.03 -12.12
C GLU A 73 -41.40 -17.82 -11.08
N ASP A 74 -41.24 -16.55 -10.72
CA ASP A 74 -41.09 -16.04 -9.36
C ASP A 74 -40.93 -17.10 -8.26
N SER A 75 -39.69 -17.29 -7.80
CA SER A 75 -39.43 -17.79 -6.45
C SER A 75 -38.66 -16.72 -5.69
N GLU A 76 -39.41 -15.87 -5.00
CA GLU A 76 -38.91 -14.98 -3.94
C GLU A 76 -38.29 -15.85 -2.84
N ASP A 77 -36.98 -16.08 -2.93
CA ASP A 77 -36.19 -16.68 -1.85
C ASP A 77 -35.75 -15.55 -0.92
N GLU A 78 -36.66 -15.14 -0.04
CA GLU A 78 -36.34 -14.26 1.10
C GLU A 78 -35.57 -15.06 2.16
N ASP A 79 -34.27 -15.26 1.93
CA ASP A 79 -33.37 -15.76 2.97
C ASP A 79 -32.93 -14.59 3.87
N SER A 80 -33.79 -14.23 4.83
CA SER A 80 -33.47 -13.28 5.88
C SER A 80 -32.54 -13.95 6.91
N HIS A 81 -31.26 -14.04 6.57
CA HIS A 81 -30.22 -14.46 7.51
C HIS A 81 -29.81 -13.26 8.38
N ASP A 82 -30.54 -13.09 9.49
CA ASP A 82 -30.19 -12.20 10.59
C ASP A 82 -29.29 -12.97 11.56
N GLU A 83 -27.98 -12.84 11.40
CA GLU A 83 -27.02 -13.24 12.43
C GLU A 83 -26.32 -11.96 12.91
N GLU A 84 -26.87 -11.41 14.00
CA GLU A 84 -26.19 -10.48 14.87
C GLU A 84 -25.01 -11.19 15.56
N ASP A 85 -23.89 -11.33 14.86
CA ASP A 85 -22.63 -11.68 15.52
C ASP A 85 -21.92 -10.40 15.98
N GLU A 86 -22.21 -10.05 17.24
CA GLU A 86 -21.44 -9.12 18.05
C GLU A 86 -20.03 -9.70 18.27
N ASP A 87 -19.14 -9.49 17.30
CA ASP A 87 -17.73 -9.83 17.49
C ASP A 87 -17.10 -8.90 18.55
N ASP A 88 -16.96 -9.47 19.74
CA ASP A 88 -16.14 -8.99 20.84
C ASP A 88 -14.80 -8.45 20.33
N ILE A 89 -14.62 -7.14 20.51
CA ILE A 89 -13.33 -6.44 20.43
C ILE A 89 -12.36 -7.03 21.44
N ASP A 90 -11.64 -8.08 21.04
CA ASP A 90 -10.43 -8.53 21.72
C ASP A 90 -9.39 -7.40 21.64
N VAL A 91 -9.35 -6.60 22.72
CA VAL A 91 -8.29 -5.64 22.99
C VAL A 91 -6.97 -6.42 23.09
N ILE A 92 -6.25 -6.49 21.98
CA ILE A 92 -4.87 -6.94 21.99
C ILE A 92 -4.04 -5.91 22.77
N ASP A 93 -3.72 -6.30 24.00
CA ASP A 93 -2.74 -5.64 24.85
C ASP A 93 -1.46 -5.42 24.04
N SER A 94 -1.19 -4.16 23.71
CA SER A 94 0.03 -3.72 23.02
C SER A 94 1.20 -3.93 23.97
N THR A 95 1.67 -5.17 24.05
CA THR A 95 2.95 -5.49 24.67
C THR A 95 4.03 -4.84 23.81
N GLN A 96 4.44 -3.67 24.29
CA GLN A 96 5.69 -2.97 24.03
C GLN A 96 6.78 -3.95 23.56
N THR A 97 6.99 -4.02 22.24
CA THR A 97 8.20 -4.60 21.69
C THR A 97 9.25 -3.50 21.66
N THR A 98 10.15 -3.55 22.63
CA THR A 98 11.35 -2.72 22.66
C THR A 98 12.25 -3.25 21.56
N VAL A 99 12.15 -2.65 20.36
CA VAL A 99 13.10 -2.91 19.28
C VAL A 99 14.43 -2.24 19.63
N GLU A 100 15.41 -3.05 20.01
CA GLU A 100 16.79 -2.63 20.08
C GLU A 100 17.31 -2.29 18.67
N PRO A 101 18.03 -1.17 18.48
CA PRO A 101 18.52 -0.79 17.17
C PRO A 101 19.85 -1.48 16.90
N ASP A 102 19.83 -2.64 16.25
CA ASP A 102 21.03 -3.11 15.56
C ASP A 102 20.67 -3.92 14.30
N GLY A 103 21.10 -3.42 13.15
CA GLY A 103 20.99 -4.10 11.86
C GLY A 103 20.21 -3.33 10.80
N ALA A 104 20.97 -2.74 9.87
CA ALA A 104 20.52 -2.05 8.66
C ALA A 104 19.24 -2.61 8.03
N ILE A 105 18.18 -1.80 8.04
CA ILE A 105 17.00 -2.00 7.20
C ILE A 105 17.39 -1.53 5.80
N GLU A 106 17.69 -2.46 4.90
CA GLU A 106 17.84 -2.15 3.48
C GLU A 106 16.44 -1.79 2.93
N TYR A 107 16.18 -0.50 2.76
CA TYR A 107 14.99 -0.06 2.04
C TYR A 107 15.15 -0.43 0.55
N PRO A 108 14.15 -1.06 -0.10
CA PRO A 108 14.20 -1.30 -1.53
C PRO A 108 14.18 0.05 -2.27
N THR A 109 15.33 0.45 -2.83
CA THR A 109 15.47 1.67 -3.61
C THR A 109 14.81 1.50 -4.98
N ASN A 110 13.50 1.70 -5.08
CA ASN A 110 12.82 1.87 -6.37
C ASN A 110 12.86 3.34 -6.80
N TYR A 111 14.06 3.90 -7.00
CA TYR A 111 14.18 5.16 -7.73
C TYR A 111 14.06 4.87 -9.23
N PRO A 112 13.15 5.53 -9.96
CA PRO A 112 13.16 5.47 -11.41
C PRO A 112 14.47 6.11 -11.90
N ARG A 113 15.31 5.34 -12.61
CA ARG A 113 16.49 5.89 -13.29
C ARG A 113 15.99 6.96 -14.26
N GLY A 114 16.27 8.22 -13.94
CA GLY A 114 16.00 9.34 -14.83
C GLY A 114 16.56 9.08 -16.22
N CYS A 115 15.68 9.03 -17.20
CA CYS A 115 16.01 8.88 -18.60
C CYS A 115 16.67 10.18 -19.06
N THR A 116 18.01 10.23 -19.07
CA THR A 116 18.75 11.36 -19.64
C THR A 116 18.67 11.25 -21.15
N LYS A 117 17.83 12.08 -21.77
CA LYS A 117 17.90 12.32 -23.21
C LYS A 117 19.20 13.07 -23.48
N GLN A 118 20.19 12.38 -24.05
CA GLN A 118 21.32 13.03 -24.70
C GLN A 118 20.83 13.52 -26.06
N GLU A 119 20.67 14.84 -26.19
CA GLU A 119 20.58 15.49 -27.50
C GLU A 119 21.95 15.45 -28.16
N TYR A 120 22.01 14.97 -29.40
CA TYR A 120 23.12 15.12 -30.33
C TYR A 120 22.73 16.10 -31.44
#